data_AF-A0AAD3NLA2-F1
#
_entry.id   AF-A0AAD3NLA2-F1
#
_cell.length_a   1.000
_cell.length_b   1.000
_cell.length_c   1.000
_cell.angle_alpha   90.00
_cell.angle_beta   90.00
_cell.angle_gamma   90.00
#
_symmetry.space_group_name_H-M   'P 1'
#
loop_
_entity.id
_entity.type
_entity.pdbx_description
1 polymer ?
#
loop_
_entity_poly.entity_id
_entity_poly.type
_entity_poly.pdbx_seq_one_letter_code
_entity_poly.pdbx_strand_id
1 'polypeptide(L)'
;MILGTAKFKDLRVRRDTSSILSFSSSGTAEDPPVVQQLKRTFKYFKDYRQMIIEPTSPKLLPDPLKEPYYQPPYTLVLELTDVLLHPEWSLSTGWRFKKRPGIDYLFQQLAPLYEIVIFTAETGMTAYPLIDSIDPQGFVMYRLFRDAT
;
A
#
# COMPACT_ATOMS: atom_id res chain seq x y z
N MET A 1 -10.17 13.06 5.81
CA MET A 1 -9.00 13.82 6.30
C MET A 1 -8.13 14.15 5.09
N ILE A 2 -8.03 15.42 4.66
CA ILE A 2 -7.23 15.83 3.50
C ILE A 2 -5.79 16.02 3.99
N LEU A 3 -4.90 15.04 3.74
CA LEU A 3 -3.49 15.17 4.07
C LEU A 3 -2.79 15.97 2.95
N GLY A 4 -2.12 17.07 3.33
CA GLY A 4 -1.40 17.94 2.40
C GLY A 4 -0.33 17.21 1.56
N THR A 5 -0.18 17.67 0.32
CA THR A 5 0.34 16.93 -0.84
C THR A 5 1.82 16.59 -0.79
N ALA A 6 2.64 17.37 -0.11
CA ALA A 6 4.08 17.09 0.05
C ALA A 6 4.36 16.00 1.11
N LYS A 7 3.51 15.88 2.13
CA LYS A 7 3.80 15.02 3.29
C LYS A 7 3.47 13.54 3.03
N PHE A 8 2.63 13.24 2.04
CA PHE A 8 2.19 11.88 1.74
C PHE A 8 3.12 11.14 0.77
N LYS A 9 3.65 11.80 -0.27
CA LYS A 9 4.60 11.19 -1.22
C LYS A 9 5.93 10.82 -0.57
N ASP A 10 6.38 11.60 0.41
CA ASP A 10 7.56 11.32 1.22
C ASP A 10 7.27 10.40 2.41
N LEU A 11 6.05 9.85 2.52
CA LEU A 11 5.69 8.92 3.57
C LEU A 11 6.46 7.60 3.35
N ARG A 12 7.59 7.52 4.04
CA ARG A 12 8.38 6.31 4.18
C ARG A 12 7.68 5.42 5.19
N VAL A 13 7.47 4.15 4.86
CA VAL A 13 6.98 3.14 5.81
C VAL A 13 7.87 3.21 7.07
N ARG A 14 7.26 3.37 8.25
CA ARG A 14 7.99 3.52 9.52
C ARG A 14 8.92 2.33 9.70
N ARG A 15 10.21 2.55 9.47
CA ARG A 15 11.26 1.62 9.86
C ARG A 15 11.48 1.82 11.35
N ASP A 16 11.07 0.87 12.17
CA ASP A 16 11.66 0.76 13.50
C ASP A 16 13.11 0.32 13.32
N THR A 17 13.98 1.33 13.22
CA THR A 17 15.44 1.17 13.23
C THR A 17 15.88 0.78 14.63
N SER A 18 15.61 -0.46 15.02
CA SER A 18 16.27 -1.08 16.17
C SER A 18 17.00 -2.33 15.70
N SER A 19 18.32 -2.15 15.55
CA SER A 19 19.38 -3.17 15.46
C SER A 19 19.54 -3.94 14.14
N ILE A 20 20.03 -3.25 13.10
CA ILE A 20 21.03 -3.85 12.20
C ILE A 20 22.41 -3.59 12.84
N LEU A 21 22.71 -4.32 13.92
CA LEU A 21 24.07 -4.76 14.12
C LEU A 21 24.21 -5.97 13.21
N SER A 22 24.76 -5.75 12.01
CA SER A 22 25.29 -6.84 11.21
C SER A 22 26.46 -7.44 11.99
N PHE A 23 26.17 -8.35 12.93
CA PHE A 23 27.19 -9.25 13.42
C PHE A 23 27.52 -10.16 12.26
N SER A 24 28.56 -9.78 11.51
CA SER A 24 29.25 -10.66 10.60
C SER A 24 29.82 -11.80 11.43
N SER A 25 29.01 -12.83 11.74
CA SER A 25 29.56 -14.10 12.13
C SER A 25 30.08 -14.74 10.85
N SER A 26 31.34 -14.48 10.57
CA SER A 26 32.17 -15.36 9.75
C SER A 26 31.79 -16.79 10.08
N GLY A 27 31.38 -17.57 9.07
CA GLY A 27 31.25 -19.01 9.21
C GLY A 27 32.64 -19.55 9.42
N THR A 28 33.07 -19.66 10.67
CA THR A 28 34.30 -20.35 11.04
C THR A 28 34.08 -21.82 10.74
N ALA A 29 34.94 -22.41 9.90
CA ALA A 29 34.89 -23.80 9.47
C ALA A 29 35.09 -24.85 10.60
N GLU A 30 35.02 -24.41 11.85
CA GLU A 30 35.40 -25.12 13.08
C GLU A 30 34.19 -25.65 13.87
N ASP A 31 32.95 -25.33 13.47
CA ASP A 31 31.74 -25.73 14.20
C ASP A 31 31.28 -27.17 13.87
N PRO A 32 30.75 -27.93 14.85
CA PRO A 32 30.18 -29.27 14.59
C PRO A 32 29.07 -29.25 13.53
N PRO A 33 28.92 -30.31 12.70
CA PRO A 33 27.96 -30.35 11.59
C PRO A 33 26.51 -30.02 11.99
N VAL A 34 26.11 -30.42 13.20
CA VAL A 34 24.77 -30.17 13.76
C VAL A 34 24.54 -28.69 14.07
N VAL A 35 25.55 -28.01 14.62
CA VAL A 35 25.50 -26.57 14.92
C VAL A 35 25.41 -25.77 13.63
N GLN A 36 26.10 -26.21 12.58
CA GLN A 36 26.02 -25.59 11.26
C GLN A 36 24.61 -25.70 10.64
N GLN A 37 23.96 -26.86 10.77
CA GLN A 37 22.59 -27.06 10.30
C GLN A 37 21.58 -26.19 11.07
N LEU A 38 21.68 -26.12 12.40
CA LEU A 38 20.82 -25.27 13.23
C LEU A 38 21.00 -23.77 12.92
N LYS A 39 22.25 -23.30 12.75
CA LYS A 39 22.54 -21.92 12.33
C LYS A 39 21.93 -21.60 10.96
N ARG A 40 21.99 -22.53 10.01
CA ARG A 40 21.34 -22.38 8.69
C ARG A 40 19.82 -22.30 8.82
N THR A 41 19.19 -23.21 9.57
CA THR A 41 17.73 -23.19 9.79
C THR A 41 17.26 -21.91 10.48
N PHE A 42 18.00 -21.46 11.50
CA PHE A 42 17.69 -20.20 12.19
C PHE A 42 17.87 -18.98 11.28
N LYS A 43 18.89 -18.99 10.39
CA LYS A 43 19.07 -17.97 9.36
C LYS A 43 17.89 -17.95 8.38
N TYR A 44 17.49 -19.11 7.84
CA TYR A 44 16.32 -19.18 6.94
C TYR A 44 15.05 -18.67 7.62
N PHE A 45 14.85 -18.99 8.89
CA PHE A 45 13.69 -18.51 9.64
C PHE A 45 13.72 -16.99 9.85
N LYS A 46 14.90 -16.44 10.18
CA LYS A 46 15.08 -14.98 10.31
C LYS A 46 14.89 -14.27 8.98
N ASP A 47 15.46 -14.80 7.90
CA ASP A 47 15.36 -14.22 6.56
C ASP A 47 13.90 -14.29 6.04
N TYR A 48 13.20 -15.41 6.26
CA TYR A 48 11.78 -15.56 5.93
C TYR A 48 10.89 -14.59 6.72
N ARG A 49 11.17 -14.43 8.01
CA ARG A 49 10.49 -13.44 8.85
C ARG A 49 10.75 -12.01 8.34
N GLN A 50 11.97 -11.72 7.88
CA GLN A 50 12.32 -10.42 7.32
C GLN A 50 11.61 -10.17 5.99
N MET A 51 11.49 -11.18 5.11
CA MET A 51 10.77 -11.06 3.84
C MET A 51 9.25 -10.83 4.02
N ILE A 52 8.65 -11.37 5.08
CA ILE A 52 7.23 -11.17 5.38
C ILE A 52 6.98 -9.79 6.02
N ILE A 53 7.92 -9.31 6.83
CA ILE A 53 7.76 -8.09 7.62
C ILE A 53 8.26 -6.86 6.86
N GLU A 54 9.26 -6.99 5.99
CA GLU A 54 9.76 -5.86 5.21
C GLU A 54 8.71 -5.40 4.20
N PRO A 55 8.32 -4.11 4.23
CA PRO A 55 7.43 -3.57 3.22
C PRO A 55 8.12 -3.69 1.86
N THR A 56 7.36 -4.14 0.85
CA THR A 56 7.88 -4.42 -0.49
C THR A 56 8.54 -3.21 -1.16
N SER A 57 8.26 -1.99 -0.71
CA SER A 57 8.86 -0.75 -1.22
C SER A 57 9.21 0.23 -0.08
N PRO A 58 10.36 0.94 -0.18
CA PRO A 58 10.73 1.98 0.78
C PRO A 58 9.85 3.25 0.70
N LYS A 59 9.12 3.45 -0.40
CA LYS A 59 8.19 4.57 -0.61
C LYS A 59 6.83 4.02 -1.06
N LEU A 60 5.74 4.62 -0.58
CA LEU A 60 4.39 4.22 -0.96
C LEU A 60 4.03 4.58 -2.40
N LEU A 61 4.57 5.70 -2.89
CA LEU A 61 4.34 6.20 -4.24
C LEU A 61 5.67 6.38 -4.97
N PRO A 62 5.71 6.20 -6.31
CA PRO A 62 6.87 6.54 -7.10
C PRO A 62 7.11 8.05 -7.13
N ASP A 63 8.34 8.44 -7.46
CA ASP A 63 8.69 9.85 -7.62
C ASP A 63 7.93 10.48 -8.79
N PRO A 64 7.59 11.78 -8.71
CA PRO A 64 6.80 12.44 -9.74
C PRO A 64 7.51 12.42 -11.10
N LEU A 65 6.72 12.37 -12.16
CA LEU A 65 7.25 12.40 -13.53
C LEU A 65 7.90 13.75 -13.79
N LYS A 66 9.06 13.70 -14.47
CA LYS A 66 9.73 14.90 -14.99
C LYS A 66 9.11 15.29 -16.34
N GLU A 67 9.20 16.57 -16.69
CA GLU A 67 8.81 17.08 -18.02
C GLU A 67 9.43 16.19 -19.12
N PRO A 68 8.68 15.81 -20.18
CA PRO A 68 7.54 16.49 -20.81
C PRO A 68 6.14 16.03 -20.36
N TYR A 69 6.03 15.08 -19.43
CA TYR A 69 4.74 14.56 -18.98
C TYR A 69 4.15 15.46 -17.90
N TYR A 70 2.89 15.87 -18.08
CA TYR A 70 2.17 16.67 -17.10
C TYR A 70 1.60 15.76 -16.00
N GLN A 71 2.02 16.00 -14.75
CA GLN A 71 1.42 15.40 -13.56
C GLN A 71 0.78 16.50 -12.72
N PRO A 72 -0.45 16.31 -12.21
CA PRO A 72 -1.07 17.29 -11.32
C PRO A 72 -0.17 17.59 -10.10
N PRO A 73 -0.07 18.86 -9.68
CA PRO A 73 0.84 19.25 -8.59
C PRO A 73 0.38 18.74 -7.21
N TYR A 74 -0.91 18.42 -7.09
CA TYR A 74 -1.53 18.04 -5.83
C TYR A 74 -2.04 16.60 -5.87
N THR A 75 -1.80 15.86 -4.79
CA THR A 75 -2.25 14.48 -4.64
C THR A 75 -3.43 14.44 -3.67
N LEU A 76 -4.53 13.84 -4.09
CA LEU A 76 -5.72 13.65 -3.28
C LEU A 76 -5.80 12.19 -2.85
N VAL A 77 -5.59 11.96 -1.55
CA VAL A 77 -5.71 10.63 -0.95
C VAL A 77 -7.12 10.45 -0.41
N LEU A 78 -7.83 9.45 -0.92
CA LEU A 78 -9.21 9.12 -0.55
C LEU A 78 -9.27 7.73 0.05
N GLU A 79 -10.07 7.60 1.11
CA GLU A 79 -10.47 6.29 1.62
C GLU A 79 -11.50 5.66 0.66
N LEU A 80 -11.51 4.34 0.54
CA LEU A 80 -12.52 3.63 -0.23
C LEU A 80 -13.84 3.51 0.54
N THR A 81 -13.76 2.94 1.75
CA THR A 81 -14.89 2.76 2.66
C THR A 81 -15.31 4.10 3.27
N ASP A 82 -16.61 4.28 3.46
CA ASP A 82 -17.28 5.44 4.07
C ASP A 82 -17.07 6.82 3.42
N VAL A 83 -16.15 6.93 2.46
CA VAL A 83 -15.95 8.12 1.61
C VAL A 83 -16.51 7.89 0.21
N LEU A 84 -16.15 6.77 -0.44
CA LEU A 84 -16.60 6.46 -1.80
C LEU A 84 -17.72 5.40 -1.79
N LEU A 85 -17.52 4.34 -1.02
CA LEU A 85 -18.44 3.22 -0.91
C LEU A 85 -18.86 3.05 0.54
N HIS A 86 -20.15 2.80 0.77
CA HIS A 86 -20.63 2.45 2.10
C HIS A 86 -20.97 0.95 2.15
N PRO A 87 -20.32 0.16 3.03
CA PRO A 87 -20.69 -1.23 3.24
C PRO A 87 -22.04 -1.31 3.96
N GLU A 88 -22.95 -2.08 3.40
CA GLU A 88 -24.26 -2.36 3.99
C GLU A 88 -24.42 -3.88 4.12
N TRP A 89 -24.91 -4.31 5.28
CA TRP A 89 -25.27 -5.69 5.51
C TRP A 89 -26.79 -5.84 5.60
N SER A 90 -27.32 -6.85 4.92
CA SER A 90 -28.72 -7.25 5.00
C SER A 90 -28.84 -8.77 5.15
N LEU A 91 -29.85 -9.23 5.88
CA LEU A 91 -30.17 -10.66 6.04
C LEU A 91 -30.44 -11.37 4.70
N SER A 92 -31.04 -10.67 3.73
CA SER A 92 -31.43 -11.26 2.45
C SER A 92 -30.31 -11.32 1.42
N THR A 93 -29.40 -10.34 1.43
CA THR A 93 -28.38 -10.16 0.39
C THR A 93 -26.94 -10.23 0.90
N GLY A 94 -26.72 -10.30 2.20
CA GLY A 94 -25.40 -10.28 2.82
C GLY A 94 -24.73 -8.91 2.72
N TRP A 95 -23.39 -8.93 2.66
CA TRP A 95 -22.55 -7.74 2.47
C TRP A 95 -22.70 -7.20 1.05
N ARG A 96 -23.04 -5.93 0.92
CA ARG A 96 -23.05 -5.18 -0.34
C ARG A 96 -22.39 -3.83 -0.14
N PHE A 97 -21.83 -3.28 -1.20
CA PHE A 97 -21.30 -1.93 -1.20
C PHE A 97 -22.26 -1.01 -1.96
N LYS A 98 -22.68 0.08 -1.33
CA LYS A 98 -23.47 1.15 -1.94
C LYS A 98 -22.56 2.26 -2.42
N LYS A 99 -22.72 2.66 -3.69
CA LYS A 99 -21.98 3.78 -4.30
C LYS A 99 -22.51 5.12 -3.77
N ARG A 100 -21.62 6.03 -3.35
CA ARG A 100 -22.01 7.40 -2.98
C ARG A 100 -22.50 8.17 -4.22
N PRO A 101 -23.64 8.87 -4.14
CA PRO A 101 -24.14 9.66 -5.26
C PRO A 101 -23.16 10.80 -5.62
N GLY A 102 -22.99 11.05 -6.92
CA GLY A 102 -22.16 12.14 -7.44
C GLY A 102 -20.65 11.85 -7.50
N ILE A 103 -20.21 10.61 -7.22
CA ILE A 103 -18.79 10.23 -7.36
C ILE A 103 -18.26 10.45 -8.78
N ASP A 104 -19.04 10.09 -9.80
CA ASP A 104 -18.60 10.17 -11.19
C ASP A 104 -18.28 11.62 -11.57
N TYR A 105 -19.15 12.54 -11.16
CA TYR A 105 -18.96 13.97 -11.36
C TYR A 105 -17.76 14.49 -10.55
N LEU A 106 -17.60 14.04 -9.30
CA LEU A 106 -16.47 14.39 -8.45
C LEU A 106 -15.14 14.01 -9.12
N PHE A 107 -15.00 12.78 -9.61
CA PHE A 107 -13.79 12.34 -10.29
C PHE A 107 -13.55 13.08 -11.59
N GLN A 108 -14.59 13.34 -12.38
CA GLN A 108 -14.45 14.10 -13.62
C GLN A 108 -13.92 15.53 -13.39
N GLN A 109 -14.35 16.19 -12.30
CA GLN A 109 -13.87 17.53 -11.96
C GLN A 109 -12.47 17.52 -11.33
N LEU A 110 -12.13 16.48 -10.57
CA LEU A 110 -10.86 16.41 -9.84
C LEU A 110 -9.72 15.81 -10.66
N ALA A 111 -10.00 14.92 -11.61
CA ALA A 111 -8.99 14.26 -12.44
C ALA A 111 -7.96 15.20 -13.10
N PRO A 112 -8.32 16.39 -13.65
CA PRO A 112 -7.32 17.29 -14.21
C PRO A 112 -6.53 18.09 -13.16
N LEU A 113 -7.06 18.24 -11.95
CA LEU A 113 -6.51 19.11 -10.90
C LEU A 113 -5.67 18.33 -9.89
N TYR A 114 -5.99 17.06 -9.66
CA TYR A 114 -5.43 16.24 -8.61
C TYR A 114 -5.05 14.85 -9.14
N GLU A 115 -3.93 14.35 -8.64
CA GLU A 115 -3.59 12.94 -8.71
C GLU A 115 -4.41 12.18 -7.65
N ILE A 116 -5.39 11.39 -8.10
CA ILE A 116 -6.29 10.66 -7.22
C ILE A 116 -5.63 9.34 -6.81
N VAL A 117 -5.48 9.16 -5.49
CA VAL A 117 -4.93 7.95 -4.87
C VAL A 117 -5.96 7.37 -3.91
N ILE A 118 -6.33 6.11 -4.11
CA ILE A 118 -7.16 5.38 -3.15
C ILE A 118 -6.25 4.71 -2.14
N PHE A 119 -6.43 5.02 -0.86
CA PHE A 119 -5.73 4.38 0.25
C PHE A 119 -6.76 3.73 1.16
N THR A 120 -6.77 2.40 1.24
CA THR A 120 -7.76 1.63 2.00
C THR A 120 -7.12 0.58 2.90
N ALA A 121 -7.76 0.32 4.04
CA ALA A 121 -7.42 -0.79 4.93
C ALA A 121 -7.99 -2.14 4.45
N GLU A 122 -8.78 -2.13 3.39
CA GLU A 122 -9.29 -3.34 2.74
C GLU A 122 -8.18 -4.11 2.03
N THR A 123 -8.38 -5.42 1.90
CA THR A 123 -7.47 -6.28 1.13
C THR A 123 -7.60 -6.00 -0.37
N GLY A 124 -6.51 -6.14 -1.13
CA GLY A 124 -6.54 -5.97 -2.58
C GLY A 124 -7.62 -6.84 -3.25
N MET A 125 -7.76 -8.10 -2.82
CA MET A 125 -8.72 -9.04 -3.40
C MET A 125 -10.18 -8.55 -3.37
N THR A 126 -10.58 -7.86 -2.29
CA THR A 126 -11.94 -7.32 -2.14
C THR A 126 -12.08 -5.95 -2.80
N ALA A 127 -11.07 -5.10 -2.64
CA ALA A 127 -11.14 -3.71 -3.06
C ALA A 127 -10.92 -3.50 -4.57
N TYR A 128 -10.11 -4.33 -5.24
CA TYR A 128 -9.87 -4.21 -6.70
C TYR A 128 -11.15 -4.17 -7.54
N PRO A 129 -12.04 -5.19 -7.47
CA PRO A 129 -13.26 -5.20 -8.28
C PRO A 129 -14.22 -4.06 -7.91
N LEU A 130 -14.20 -3.62 -6.66
CA LEU A 130 -15.01 -2.49 -6.21
C LEU A 130 -14.54 -1.18 -6.84
N ILE A 131 -13.22 -0.94 -6.86
CA ILE A 131 -12.62 0.24 -7.48
C ILE A 131 -12.91 0.26 -8.98
N ASP A 132 -12.73 -0.87 -9.67
CA ASP A 132 -13.02 -0.97 -11.11
C ASP A 132 -14.51 -0.71 -11.42
N SER A 133 -15.41 -1.08 -10.51
CA SER A 133 -16.85 -0.82 -10.68
C SER A 133 -17.24 0.65 -10.52
N ILE A 134 -16.52 1.43 -9.70
CA ILE A 134 -16.81 2.85 -9.47
C ILE A 134 -16.10 3.77 -10.44
N ASP A 135 -14.95 3.36 -10.96
CA ASP A 135 -14.09 4.14 -11.85
C ASP A 135 -13.79 3.38 -13.15
N PRO A 136 -14.79 3.16 -14.01
CA PRO A 136 -14.59 2.49 -15.30
C PRO A 136 -13.77 3.33 -16.30
N GLN A 137 -13.58 4.63 -16.03
CA GLN A 137 -12.81 5.54 -16.88
C GLN A 137 -11.32 5.60 -16.49
N GLY A 138 -10.96 5.09 -15.31
CA GLY A 138 -9.58 5.05 -14.85
C GLY A 138 -9.01 6.40 -14.41
N PHE A 139 -9.81 7.22 -13.72
CA PHE A 139 -9.33 8.48 -13.11
C PHE A 139 -8.38 8.26 -11.93
N VAL A 140 -8.49 7.12 -11.23
CA VAL A 140 -7.63 6.78 -10.09
C VAL A 140 -6.26 6.31 -10.58
N MET A 141 -5.20 7.02 -10.19
CA MET A 141 -3.83 6.73 -10.64
C MET A 141 -3.16 5.63 -9.82
N TYR A 142 -3.35 5.63 -8.49
CA TYR A 142 -2.74 4.64 -7.60
C TYR A 142 -3.75 4.06 -6.62
N ARG A 143 -3.61 2.75 -6.35
CA ARG A 143 -4.46 1.97 -5.45
C ARG A 143 -3.58 1.33 -4.40
N LEU A 144 -3.66 1.84 -3.18
CA LEU A 144 -2.90 1.37 -2.03
C LEU A 144 -3.84 0.63 -1.08
N PHE A 145 -3.49 -0.62 -0.80
CA PHE A 145 -4.24 -1.51 0.08
C PHE A 145 -3.49 -1.71 1.40
N ARG A 146 -4.08 -2.47 2.30
CA ARG A 146 -3.49 -2.82 3.60
C ARG A 146 -2.06 -3.33 3.50
N ASP A 147 -1.75 -4.16 2.50
CA ASP A 147 -0.42 -4.78 2.33
C ASP A 147 0.69 -3.76 2.02
N ALA A 148 0.34 -2.52 1.69
CA ALA A 148 1.28 -1.44 1.46
C ALA A 148 1.77 -0.75 2.75
N THR A 149 1.18 -1.07 3.91
CA THR A 149 1.48 -0.47 5.24
C THR A 149 1.78 -1.52 6.29
#